data_AF-A0A8H4J834-F1
#
_entry.id   AF-A0A8H4J834-F1
#
_cell.length_a   1.000
_cell.length_b   1.000
_cell.length_c   1.000
_cell.angle_alpha   90.00
_cell.angle_beta   90.00
_cell.angle_gamma   90.00
#
_symmetry.space_group_name_H-M   'P 1'
#
loop_
_entity.id
_entity.type
_entity.pdbx_description
1 polymer ?
#
loop_
_entity_poly.entity_id
_entity_poly.type
_entity_poly.pdbx_seq_one_letter_code
_entity_poly.pdbx_strand_id
1 'polypeptide(L)'
;MRTSDPKFETAGSGDRVNPVDTKLTEVKNEPYDAFTSHAIHLDELKAVAAYQNVEFQVGDILLVRSGYTATYYEYEKSAPERLVEAGTHKPHLTGLAQTGEMKTWLHDTYFTAVAGDAPSFECWPTTQKWHLHEYLLACWGVPIGEMFDLEESSSVCPMFTEETVVLLLCKHAAE
;
A
#
# COMPACT_ATOMS: atom_id res chain seq x y z
N MET A 1 -40.86 -21.66 14.77
CA MET A 1 -41.15 -20.30 15.26
C MET A 1 -39.80 -19.63 15.50
N ARG A 2 -39.19 -19.05 14.44
CA ARG A 2 -37.90 -18.36 14.53
C ARG A 2 -38.19 -16.92 14.97
N THR A 3 -37.55 -16.50 16.06
CA THR A 3 -37.58 -15.13 16.56
C THR A 3 -36.85 -14.23 15.57
N SER A 4 -37.44 -13.08 15.26
CA SER A 4 -36.93 -12.06 14.35
C SER A 4 -35.75 -11.30 14.98
N ASP A 5 -34.62 -11.23 14.27
CA ASP A 5 -33.49 -10.37 14.61
C ASP A 5 -33.85 -8.88 14.39
N PRO A 6 -33.33 -7.95 15.22
CA PRO A 6 -33.59 -6.53 15.06
C PRO A 6 -32.83 -5.94 13.87
N LYS A 7 -33.54 -5.13 13.07
CA LYS A 7 -33.00 -4.40 11.92
C LYS A 7 -31.94 -3.38 12.37
N PHE A 8 -30.73 -3.49 11.82
CA PHE A 8 -29.72 -2.45 11.93
C PHE A 8 -30.02 -1.37 10.88
N GLU A 9 -30.39 -0.17 11.34
CA GLU A 9 -30.58 1.00 10.47
C GLU A 9 -29.22 1.53 10.00
N THR A 10 -29.02 1.62 8.70
CA THR A 10 -27.84 2.25 8.09
C THR A 10 -28.00 3.77 8.16
N ALA A 11 -27.22 4.42 9.02
CA ALA A 11 -27.07 5.87 9.01
C ALA A 11 -26.44 6.31 7.68
N GLY A 12 -27.03 7.33 7.06
CA GLY A 12 -26.78 7.75 5.68
C GLY A 12 -25.35 8.19 5.37
N SER A 13 -24.98 7.98 4.10
CA SER A 13 -23.77 8.49 3.44
C SER A 13 -23.82 10.01 3.32
N GLY A 14 -23.36 10.70 4.37
CA GLY A 14 -22.95 12.10 4.23
C GLY A 14 -21.49 12.13 3.80
N ASP A 15 -21.19 12.84 2.72
CA ASP A 15 -19.84 13.14 2.20
C ASP A 15 -18.92 13.58 3.34
N ARG A 16 -18.13 12.64 3.87
CA ARG A 16 -16.98 12.95 4.71
C ARG A 16 -15.79 12.96 3.77
N VAL A 17 -15.32 14.15 3.44
CA VAL A 17 -13.99 14.30 2.83
C VAL A 17 -12.97 13.81 3.86
N ASN A 18 -12.18 12.81 3.48
CA ASN A 18 -11.33 12.08 4.40
C ASN A 18 -9.98 12.79 4.62
N PRO A 19 -9.43 12.79 5.85
CA PRO A 19 -8.21 13.53 6.19
C PRO A 19 -6.91 13.00 5.54
N VAL A 20 -6.90 11.78 5.00
CA VAL A 20 -5.72 11.13 4.39
C VAL A 20 -5.68 11.33 2.88
N ASP A 21 -6.85 11.35 2.22
CA ASP A 21 -7.02 11.97 0.90
C ASP A 21 -6.39 13.35 0.90
N THR A 22 -6.63 14.12 1.96
CA THR A 22 -6.01 15.42 2.13
C THR A 22 -4.50 15.28 2.31
N LYS A 23 -3.88 14.44 3.14
CA LYS A 23 -2.40 14.48 3.26
C LYS A 23 -1.56 13.99 2.06
N LEU A 24 -1.90 12.89 1.38
CA LEU A 24 -1.14 12.45 0.19
C LEU A 24 -1.35 13.42 -0.99
N THR A 25 -2.55 14.02 -1.09
CA THR A 25 -2.81 15.09 -2.06
C THR A 25 -2.43 16.49 -1.57
N GLU A 26 -2.22 16.76 -0.28
CA GLU A 26 -1.89 18.08 0.31
C GLU A 26 -0.38 18.26 0.47
N VAL A 27 0.39 17.17 0.53
CA VAL A 27 1.85 17.32 0.45
C VAL A 27 2.24 17.99 -0.88
N LYS A 28 1.40 17.92 -1.95
CA LYS A 28 1.67 18.59 -3.24
C LYS A 28 0.51 19.21 -4.06
N ASN A 29 -0.77 19.07 -3.73
CA ASN A 29 -1.92 19.46 -4.58
C ASN A 29 -1.83 18.92 -6.02
N GLU A 30 -1.30 17.72 -6.21
CA GLU A 30 -1.13 17.07 -7.52
C GLU A 30 -1.98 15.80 -7.59
N PRO A 31 -2.60 15.50 -8.75
CA PRO A 31 -3.33 14.26 -8.94
C PRO A 31 -2.38 13.05 -8.79
N TYR A 32 -2.75 12.11 -7.92
CA TYR A 32 -2.01 10.86 -7.73
C TYR A 32 -2.33 9.85 -8.83
N ASP A 33 -1.31 9.25 -9.45
CA ASP A 33 -1.45 8.17 -10.43
C ASP A 33 -0.40 7.09 -10.18
N ALA A 34 -0.86 5.89 -9.82
CA ALA A 34 -0.01 4.75 -9.50
C ALA A 34 0.76 4.18 -10.71
N PHE A 35 0.38 4.56 -11.95
CA PHE A 35 1.10 4.23 -13.19
C PHE A 35 2.20 5.24 -13.53
N THR A 36 2.50 6.15 -12.60
CA THR A 36 3.66 7.04 -12.67
C THR A 36 4.72 6.64 -11.65
N SER A 37 5.95 7.12 -11.81
CA SER A 37 7.05 6.86 -10.87
C SER A 37 6.93 7.72 -9.61
N HIS A 38 5.89 7.46 -8.83
CA HIS A 38 5.69 8.09 -7.54
C HIS A 38 6.42 7.30 -6.45
N ALA A 39 7.45 7.92 -5.87
CA ALA A 39 8.26 7.33 -4.80
C ALA A 39 7.63 7.63 -3.43
N ILE A 40 7.18 6.57 -2.75
CA ILE A 40 6.60 6.65 -1.40
C ILE A 40 7.74 6.72 -0.38
N HIS A 41 7.90 7.86 0.27
CA HIS A 41 8.97 8.09 1.24
C HIS A 41 8.66 7.51 2.63
N LEU A 42 9.70 7.38 3.45
CA LEU A 42 9.61 6.74 4.76
C LEU A 42 8.75 7.53 5.75
N ASP A 43 8.80 8.85 5.67
CA ASP A 43 7.96 9.75 6.47
C ASP A 43 6.48 9.59 6.15
N GLU A 44 6.13 9.36 4.87
CA GLU A 44 4.76 9.05 4.46
C GLU A 44 4.29 7.74 5.10
N LEU A 45 5.06 6.64 5.00
CA LEU A 45 4.72 5.36 5.64
C LEU A 45 4.53 5.51 7.16
N LYS A 46 5.44 6.22 7.82
CA LYS A 46 5.36 6.45 9.27
C LYS A 46 4.17 7.33 9.64
N ALA A 47 3.84 8.32 8.82
CA ALA A 47 2.68 9.17 9.03
C ALA A 47 1.39 8.37 8.94
N VAL A 48 1.29 7.43 7.98
CA VAL A 48 0.11 6.57 7.88
C VAL A 48 0.05 5.56 9.03
N ALA A 49 1.16 4.91 9.39
CA ALA A 49 1.19 4.02 10.55
C ALA A 49 0.76 4.75 11.84
N ALA A 50 1.21 5.99 12.05
CA ALA A 50 0.78 6.81 13.18
C ALA A 50 -0.71 7.19 13.12
N TYR A 51 -1.23 7.53 11.95
CA TYR A 51 -2.66 7.80 11.75
C TYR A 51 -3.52 6.57 12.06
N GLN A 52 -3.06 5.39 11.67
CA GLN A 52 -3.71 4.12 11.94
C GLN A 52 -3.46 3.59 13.36
N ASN A 53 -2.65 4.29 14.15
CA ASN A 53 -2.23 3.88 15.49
C ASN A 53 -1.61 2.47 15.50
N VAL A 54 -0.71 2.22 14.54
CA VAL A 54 0.04 0.96 14.37
C VAL A 54 1.48 1.14 14.87
N GLU A 55 1.91 0.20 15.71
CA GLU A 55 3.32 0.05 16.11
C GLU A 55 3.88 -1.24 15.52
N PHE A 56 4.96 -1.14 14.76
CA PHE A 56 5.63 -2.29 14.17
C PHE A 56 6.37 -3.12 15.21
N GLN A 57 6.26 -4.44 15.08
CA GLN A 57 6.93 -5.44 15.90
C GLN A 57 7.84 -6.33 15.05
N VAL A 58 8.82 -6.95 15.70
CA VAL A 58 9.70 -7.92 15.06
C VAL A 58 8.88 -9.11 14.56
N GLY A 59 9.11 -9.51 13.31
CA GLY A 59 8.41 -10.62 12.66
C GLY A 59 7.12 -10.23 11.94
N ASP A 60 6.75 -8.95 11.94
CA ASP A 60 5.59 -8.48 11.19
C ASP A 60 5.76 -8.65 9.67
N ILE A 61 4.63 -8.67 8.97
CA ILE A 61 4.60 -8.57 7.51
C ILE A 61 4.17 -7.14 7.15
N LEU A 62 5.00 -6.45 6.38
CA LEU A 62 4.66 -5.13 5.86
C LEU A 62 3.88 -5.29 4.56
N LEU A 63 2.59 -4.93 4.54
CA LEU A 63 1.82 -4.79 3.31
C LEU A 63 1.68 -3.29 2.96
N VAL A 64 1.92 -2.97 1.70
CA VAL A 64 1.83 -1.60 1.17
C VAL A 64 0.77 -1.57 0.06
N ARG A 65 -0.37 -0.94 0.36
CA ARG A 65 -1.35 -0.56 -0.65
C ARG A 65 -0.93 0.79 -1.22
N SER A 66 -0.33 0.78 -2.40
CA SER A 66 0.05 1.96 -3.17
C SER A 66 -1.10 2.50 -4.02
N GLY A 67 -2.13 1.69 -4.30
CA GLY A 67 -3.26 2.08 -5.13
C GLY A 67 -3.13 1.64 -6.59
N TYR A 68 -2.11 0.84 -6.92
CA TYR A 68 -1.92 0.32 -8.29
C TYR A 68 -3.13 -0.49 -8.74
N THR A 69 -3.62 -1.41 -7.90
CA THR A 69 -4.78 -2.25 -8.21
C THR A 69 -6.06 -1.42 -8.38
N ALA A 70 -6.27 -0.41 -7.53
CA ALA A 70 -7.39 0.53 -7.66
C ALA A 70 -7.35 1.30 -8.99
N THR A 71 -6.21 1.91 -9.32
CA THR A 71 -6.04 2.64 -10.60
C THR A 71 -6.15 1.70 -11.80
N TYR A 72 -5.69 0.45 -11.68
CA TYR A 72 -5.83 -0.56 -12.71
C TYR A 72 -7.32 -0.82 -13.02
N TYR A 73 -8.14 -1.07 -11.99
CA TYR A 73 -9.57 -1.29 -12.15
C TYR A 73 -10.32 -0.06 -12.66
N GLU A 74 -9.84 1.14 -12.34
CA GLU A 74 -10.37 2.36 -12.92
C GLU A 74 -10.05 2.44 -14.42
N TYR A 75 -8.79 2.32 -14.81
CA TYR A 75 -8.36 2.40 -16.20
C TYR A 75 -8.97 1.31 -17.07
N GLU A 76 -9.17 0.10 -16.54
CA GLU A 76 -9.88 -0.96 -17.25
C GLU A 76 -11.28 -0.52 -17.72
N LYS A 77 -11.93 0.35 -16.95
CA LYS A 77 -13.28 0.86 -17.24
C LYS A 77 -13.26 2.19 -18.00
N SER A 78 -12.35 3.09 -17.65
CA SER A 78 -12.38 4.49 -18.09
C SER A 78 -11.40 4.81 -19.22
N ALA A 79 -10.24 4.14 -19.26
CA ALA A 79 -9.14 4.44 -20.19
C ALA A 79 -8.25 3.21 -20.47
N PRO A 80 -8.76 2.14 -21.12
CA PRO A 80 -8.01 0.89 -21.31
C PRO A 80 -6.70 1.04 -22.08
N GLU A 81 -6.60 2.06 -22.94
CA GLU A 81 -5.38 2.40 -23.67
C GLU A 81 -4.20 2.75 -22.74
N ARG A 82 -4.48 3.31 -21.54
CA ARG A 82 -3.44 3.60 -20.54
C ARG A 82 -2.82 2.32 -19.99
N LEU A 83 -3.59 1.24 -19.87
CA LEU A 83 -3.06 -0.07 -19.45
C LEU A 83 -2.14 -0.68 -20.52
N VAL A 84 -2.44 -0.45 -21.80
CA VAL A 84 -1.57 -0.89 -22.90
C VAL A 84 -0.24 -0.13 -22.87
N GLU A 85 -0.27 1.18 -22.63
CA GLU A 85 0.93 2.01 -22.47
C GLU A 85 1.74 1.63 -21.22
N ALA A 86 1.06 1.33 -20.13
CA ALA A 86 1.68 0.84 -18.91
C ALA A 86 2.41 -0.51 -19.08
N GLY A 87 1.88 -1.40 -19.93
CA GLY A 87 2.46 -2.70 -20.26
C GLY A 87 3.69 -2.66 -21.18
N THR A 88 4.30 -1.48 -21.39
CA THR A 88 5.50 -1.34 -22.22
C THR A 88 6.76 -1.88 -21.55
N HIS A 89 7.84 -2.03 -22.31
CA HIS A 89 9.16 -2.46 -21.80
C HIS A 89 9.86 -1.43 -20.89
N LYS A 90 9.23 -0.27 -20.65
CA LYS A 90 9.76 0.81 -19.80
C LYS A 90 8.65 1.29 -18.86
N PRO A 91 8.18 0.42 -17.96
CA PRO A 91 7.07 0.78 -17.08
C PRO A 91 7.49 1.91 -16.13
N HIS A 92 6.52 2.69 -15.72
CA HIS A 92 6.62 3.63 -14.60
C HIS A 92 5.69 3.11 -13.51
N LEU A 93 6.24 2.83 -12.34
CA LEU A 93 5.49 2.18 -11.26
C LEU A 93 5.73 2.95 -9.97
N THR A 94 4.65 3.24 -9.26
CA THR A 94 4.76 3.67 -7.87
C THR A 94 5.34 2.56 -7.01
N GLY A 95 5.97 2.93 -5.90
CA GLY A 95 6.53 1.99 -4.94
C GLY A 95 7.37 2.72 -3.91
N LEU A 96 8.05 1.96 -3.04
CA LEU A 96 8.86 2.58 -1.99
C LEU A 96 10.07 3.34 -2.55
N ALA A 97 10.31 4.52 -1.97
CA ALA A 97 11.48 5.32 -2.28
C ALA A 97 12.76 4.57 -1.90
N GLN A 98 13.71 4.49 -2.83
CA GLN A 98 15.00 3.83 -2.62
C GLN A 98 16.00 4.77 -1.94
N THR A 99 15.72 5.10 -0.68
CA THR A 99 16.58 5.95 0.15
C THR A 99 17.36 5.12 1.16
N GLY A 100 18.48 5.68 1.65
CA GLY A 100 19.26 5.03 2.70
C GLY A 100 18.46 4.81 3.97
N GLU A 101 17.64 5.80 4.35
CA GLU A 101 16.73 5.73 5.51
C GLU A 101 15.66 4.64 5.36
N MET A 102 15.03 4.50 4.19
CA MET A 102 14.04 3.46 3.94
C MET A 102 14.68 2.08 4.07
N LYS A 103 15.86 1.90 3.45
CA LYS A 103 16.63 0.67 3.55
C LYS A 103 16.99 0.32 4.99
N THR A 104 17.55 1.27 5.75
CA THR A 104 17.89 1.08 7.16
C THR A 104 16.65 0.75 7.99
N TRP A 105 15.54 1.45 7.76
CA TRP A 105 14.29 1.19 8.49
C TRP A 105 13.72 -0.20 8.22
N LEU A 106 13.69 -0.66 6.95
CA LEU A 106 13.25 -2.01 6.60
C LEU A 106 14.10 -3.08 7.29
N HIS A 107 15.42 -2.88 7.35
CA HIS A 107 16.33 -3.78 8.06
C HIS A 107 16.08 -3.81 9.57
N ASP A 108 16.03 -2.63 10.20
CA ASP A 108 15.99 -2.51 11.67
C ASP A 108 14.62 -2.84 12.27
N THR A 109 13.55 -2.85 11.46
CA THR A 109 12.20 -3.24 11.90
C THR A 109 12.03 -4.76 11.95
N TYR A 110 12.91 -5.53 11.29
CA TYR A 110 12.87 -7.00 11.27
C TYR A 110 11.54 -7.58 10.78
N PHE A 111 11.03 -7.07 9.67
CA PHE A 111 9.88 -7.69 8.98
C PHE A 111 10.24 -9.10 8.50
N THR A 112 9.32 -10.05 8.67
CA THR A 112 9.51 -11.42 8.15
C THR A 112 9.23 -11.52 6.66
N ALA A 113 8.47 -10.58 6.10
CA ALA A 113 8.15 -10.47 4.68
C ALA A 113 7.67 -9.05 4.38
N VAL A 114 7.79 -8.63 3.13
CA VAL A 114 7.19 -7.39 2.63
C VAL A 114 6.35 -7.68 1.40
N ALA A 115 5.29 -6.93 1.18
CA ALA A 115 4.50 -7.06 -0.04
C ALA A 115 3.72 -5.79 -0.37
N GLY A 116 3.24 -5.72 -1.60
CA GLY A 116 2.39 -4.64 -2.06
C GLY A 116 1.54 -5.00 -3.28
N ASP A 117 0.69 -4.06 -3.65
CA ASP A 117 -0.23 -4.17 -4.79
C ASP A 117 0.38 -3.74 -6.13
N ALA A 118 1.51 -3.01 -6.10
CA ALA A 118 2.24 -2.64 -7.31
C ALA A 118 3.02 -3.83 -7.91
N PRO A 119 3.33 -3.80 -9.22
CA PRO A 119 4.18 -4.81 -9.87
C PRO A 119 5.66 -4.75 -9.47
N SER A 120 6.07 -3.71 -8.74
CA SER A 120 7.39 -3.57 -8.15
C SER A 120 7.24 -3.04 -6.73
N PHE A 121 7.88 -3.66 -5.74
CA PHE A 121 7.83 -3.18 -4.36
C PHE A 121 8.52 -1.81 -4.18
N GLU A 122 9.61 -1.59 -4.91
CA GLU A 122 10.30 -0.30 -4.97
C GLU A 122 9.80 0.54 -6.15
N CYS A 123 9.86 1.87 -6.03
CA CYS A 123 9.50 2.77 -7.11
C CYS A 123 10.36 2.49 -8.36
N TRP A 124 9.72 2.48 -9.54
CA TRP A 124 10.40 2.16 -10.79
C TRP A 124 10.15 3.24 -11.87
N PRO A 125 11.17 3.60 -12.69
CA PRO A 125 12.55 3.10 -12.66
C PRO A 125 13.34 3.65 -11.47
N THR A 126 14.31 2.86 -11.02
CA THR A 126 15.22 3.30 -9.96
C THR A 126 16.05 4.51 -10.37
N THR A 127 16.28 5.42 -9.43
CA THR A 127 17.30 6.48 -9.56
C THR A 127 18.62 6.10 -8.90
N GLN A 128 18.70 4.90 -8.30
CA GLN A 128 19.86 4.41 -7.57
C GLN A 128 20.66 3.41 -8.41
N LYS A 129 21.88 3.10 -7.94
CA LYS A 129 22.74 2.05 -8.53
C LYS A 129 22.48 0.65 -7.92
N TRP A 130 21.49 0.56 -7.05
CA TRP A 130 21.15 -0.61 -6.24
C TRP A 130 19.64 -0.67 -6.07
N HIS A 131 19.13 -1.85 -5.75
CA HIS A 131 17.70 -2.12 -5.61
C HIS A 131 17.36 -2.55 -4.19
N LEU A 132 16.18 -2.19 -3.69
CA LEU A 132 15.68 -2.74 -2.42
C LEU A 132 15.55 -4.27 -2.52
N HIS A 133 15.20 -4.78 -3.70
CA HIS A 133 15.19 -6.21 -4.01
C HIS A 133 16.48 -6.93 -3.64
N GLU A 134 17.64 -6.36 -3.96
CA GLU A 134 18.94 -6.99 -3.68
C GLU A 134 19.16 -7.16 -2.18
N TYR A 135 18.79 -6.13 -1.40
CA TYR A 135 18.93 -6.17 0.04
C TYR A 135 17.92 -7.10 0.71
N LEU A 136 16.65 -6.97 0.36
CA LEU A 136 15.56 -7.78 0.91
C LEU A 136 15.81 -9.26 0.61
N LEU A 137 16.00 -9.64 -0.66
CA LEU A 137 16.10 -11.04 -1.05
C LEU A 137 17.47 -11.64 -0.77
N ALA A 138 18.55 -11.02 -1.25
CA ALA A 138 19.87 -11.63 -1.24
C ALA A 138 20.65 -11.38 0.06
N CYS A 139 20.47 -10.22 0.70
CA CYS A 139 21.19 -9.89 1.94
C CYS A 139 20.44 -10.33 3.20
N TRP A 140 19.13 -10.11 3.27
CA TRP A 140 18.36 -10.28 4.51
C TRP A 140 17.45 -11.51 4.50
N GLY A 141 17.22 -12.12 3.34
CA GLY A 141 16.33 -13.28 3.22
C GLY A 141 14.86 -12.94 3.48
N VAL A 142 14.47 -11.68 3.28
CA VAL A 142 13.11 -11.18 3.42
C VAL A 142 12.39 -11.35 2.08
N PRO A 143 11.40 -12.25 1.97
CA PRO A 143 10.65 -12.43 0.74
C PRO A 143 9.81 -11.18 0.40
N ILE A 144 9.63 -10.96 -0.90
CA ILE A 144 8.82 -9.89 -1.47
C ILE A 144 7.60 -10.50 -2.17
N GLY A 145 6.41 -10.00 -1.85
CA GLY A 145 5.18 -10.29 -2.60
C GLY A 145 4.71 -9.08 -3.40
N GLU A 146 4.38 -9.27 -4.67
CA GLU A 146 3.98 -8.18 -5.57
C GLU A 146 2.65 -8.52 -6.22
N MET A 147 1.94 -7.48 -6.68
CA MET A 147 0.62 -7.60 -7.33
C MET A 147 -0.45 -8.25 -6.44
N PHE A 148 -0.44 -7.94 -5.13
CA PHE A 148 -1.51 -8.36 -4.24
C PHE A 148 -2.77 -7.52 -4.52
N ASP A 149 -3.93 -8.17 -4.57
CA ASP A 149 -5.20 -7.45 -4.53
C ASP A 149 -5.53 -7.10 -3.07
N LEU A 150 -5.33 -5.82 -2.74
CA LEU A 150 -5.57 -5.29 -1.40
C LEU A 150 -6.91 -4.57 -1.28
N GLU A 151 -7.69 -4.45 -2.36
CA GLU A 151 -8.96 -3.70 -2.39
C GLU A 151 -10.07 -4.41 -1.63
N GLU A 152 -10.17 -5.73 -1.74
CA GLU A 152 -11.19 -6.46 -0.96
C GLU A 152 -10.80 -6.49 0.53
N SER A 153 -9.51 -6.65 0.83
CA SER A 153 -9.01 -6.76 2.21
C SER A 153 -9.17 -5.47 3.02
N SER A 154 -9.12 -4.30 2.36
CA SER A 154 -9.35 -3.01 3.02
C SER A 154 -10.79 -2.85 3.47
N SER A 155 -11.76 -3.47 2.78
CA SER A 155 -13.20 -3.35 3.08
C SER A 155 -13.69 -4.22 4.26
N VAL A 156 -13.00 -5.33 4.58
CA VAL A 156 -13.51 -6.37 5.51
C VAL A 156 -13.19 -6.06 6.97
N CYS A 157 -12.21 -5.20 7.26
CA CYS A 157 -11.91 -4.82 8.64
C CYS A 157 -12.38 -3.38 8.89
N PRO A 158 -13.42 -3.17 9.73
CA PRO A 158 -14.07 -1.86 9.94
C PRO A 158 -13.19 -0.83 10.67
N MET A 159 -11.97 -1.22 11.05
CA MET A 159 -10.91 -0.32 11.52
C MET A 159 -10.13 0.31 10.35
N PHE A 160 -10.35 -0.19 9.14
CA PHE A 160 -9.81 0.31 7.88
C PHE A 160 -10.94 1.05 7.18
N THR A 161 -10.87 2.37 7.25
CA THR A 161 -11.65 3.20 6.34
C THR A 161 -11.05 3.05 4.94
N GLU A 162 -11.92 3.05 3.93
CA GLU A 162 -11.53 3.28 2.53
C GLU A 162 -10.46 4.38 2.50
N GLU A 163 -9.32 4.13 1.84
CA GLU A 163 -8.12 5.00 1.65
C GLU A 163 -6.83 4.64 2.43
N THR A 164 -5.98 3.86 1.74
CA THR A 164 -4.49 3.87 1.65
C THR A 164 -3.64 3.97 2.94
N VAL A 165 -3.40 2.83 3.62
CA VAL A 165 -2.17 1.97 3.69
C VAL A 165 -2.66 0.77 4.49
N VAL A 166 -2.74 -0.44 3.92
CA VAL A 166 -3.12 -1.59 4.77
C VAL A 166 -1.87 -2.35 5.17
N LEU A 167 -1.42 -2.10 6.40
CA LEU A 167 -0.45 -2.88 7.15
C LEU A 167 -1.13 -4.12 7.77
N LEU A 168 -1.01 -5.28 7.12
CA LEU A 168 -1.61 -6.54 7.58
C LEU A 168 -0.66 -7.26 8.55
N LEU A 169 -0.88 -7.04 9.84
CA LEU A 169 -0.32 -7.82 10.92
C LEU A 169 -0.99 -9.20 10.98
N CYS A 170 -0.34 -10.20 10.40
CA CYS A 170 -0.67 -11.59 10.73
C CYS A 170 -0.09 -11.88 12.11
N LYS A 171 -0.84 -11.60 13.18
CA LYS A 171 -0.52 -12.17 14.50
C LYS A 171 -0.48 -13.68 14.31
N HIS A 172 0.69 -14.30 14.47
CA HIS A 172 0.74 -15.70 14.80
C HIS A 172 -0.10 -15.84 16.07
N ALA A 173 -1.22 -16.55 15.99
CA ALA A 173 -1.91 -17.05 17.16
C ALA A 173 -0.97 -18.08 17.80
N ALA A 174 -0.02 -17.60 18.60
CA ALA A 174 0.62 -18.42 19.60
C ALA A 174 -0.32 -18.40 20.81
N GLU A 175 -0.90 -19.57 21.08
CA GLU A 175 -1.69 -19.91 22.26
C GLU A 175 -1.00 -19.50 23.58
#